data_AF-A0A8X7TH76-F1
#
_entry.id   AF-A0A8X7TH76-F1
#
_cell.length_a   1.000
_cell.length_b   1.000
_cell.length_c   1.000
_cell.angle_alpha   90.00
_cell.angle_beta   90.00
_cell.angle_gamma   90.00
#
_symmetry.space_group_name_H-M   'P 1'
#
loop_
_entity.id
_entity.type
_entity.pdbx_description
1 polymer ?
#
loop_
_entity_poly.entity_id
_entity_poly.type
_entity_poly.pdbx_seq_one_letter_code
_entity_poly.pdbx_strand_id
1 'polypeptide(L)' 'MVELPWELEENILSLIPTKSLARFRFVCKRWNALFNDKRFVNNHLSRARPQFILFVEFKICLVDVNLDGPSI' A
#
# COMPACT_ATOMS: atom_id res chain seq x y z
N MET A 1 -8.11 -25.34 -15.42
CA MET A 1 -8.23 -23.96 -14.91
C MET A 1 -6.82 -23.57 -14.49
N VAL A 2 -6.21 -22.60 -15.15
CA VAL A 2 -4.85 -22.17 -14.79
C VAL A 2 -4.98 -21.21 -13.63
N GLU A 3 -4.50 -21.62 -12.46
CA GLU A 3 -4.48 -20.75 -11.28
C GLU A 3 -3.23 -19.87 -11.32
N LEU A 4 -3.39 -18.61 -10.91
CA LEU A 4 -2.28 -17.68 -10.82
C LEU A 4 -1.40 -18.10 -9.63
N PRO A 5 -0.06 -18.22 -9.79
CA PRO A 5 0.85 -18.44 -8.67
C PRO A 5 0.64 -17.41 -7.57
N TRP A 6 0.77 -17.87 -6.31
CA TRP A 6 0.51 -17.03 -5.14
C TRP A 6 1.36 -15.76 -5.10
N GLU A 7 2.65 -15.90 -5.41
CA GLU A 7 3.60 -14.79 -5.46
C GLU A 7 3.17 -13.69 -6.44
N LEU A 8 2.53 -14.08 -7.55
CA LEU A 8 2.03 -13.13 -8.53
C LEU A 8 0.75 -12.43 -8.05
N GLU A 9 -0.14 -13.13 -7.33
CA GLU A 9 -1.29 -12.49 -6.68
C GLU A 9 -0.84 -11.44 -5.67
N GLU A 10 0.13 -11.77 -4.79
CA GLU A 10 0.67 -10.82 -3.81
C GLU A 10 1.28 -9.59 -4.49
N ASN A 11 2.07 -9.80 -5.55
CA ASN A 11 2.68 -8.71 -6.30
C ASN A 11 1.63 -7.80 -6.96
N ILE A 12 0.57 -8.36 -7.56
CA ILE A 12 -0.52 -7.59 -8.15
C ILE A 12 -1.26 -6.80 -7.06
N LEU A 13 -1.60 -7.43 -5.93
CA LEU A 13 -2.29 -6.76 -4.82
C LEU A 13 -1.42 -5.65 -4.20
N SER A 14 -0.10 -5.81 -4.17
CA SER A 14 0.84 -4.79 -3.68
C SER A 14 0.86 -3.50 -4.52
N LEU A 15 0.43 -3.59 -5.78
CA LEU A 15 0.37 -2.46 -6.73
C LEU A 15 -0.90 -1.62 -6.57
N ILE A 16 -1.91 -2.14 -5.88
CA ILE A 16 -3.22 -1.51 -5.78
C ILE A 16 -3.22 -0.49 -4.62
N PRO A 17 -3.74 0.72 -4.83
CA PRO A 17 -3.90 1.69 -3.74
C PRO A 17 -4.74 1.14 -2.58
N THR A 18 -4.36 1.47 -1.35
CA THR A 18 -4.97 0.92 -0.12
C THR A 18 -6.49 1.09 -0.08
N LYS A 19 -7.02 2.21 -0.59
CA LYS A 19 -8.47 2.48 -0.66
C LYS A 19 -9.22 1.43 -1.49
N SER A 20 -8.66 1.02 -2.62
CA SER A 20 -9.24 -0.02 -3.48
C SER A 20 -9.01 -1.40 -2.88
N LEU A 21 -7.81 -1.63 -2.33
CA LEU A 21 -7.43 -2.90 -1.71
C LEU A 21 -8.34 -3.28 -0.53
N ALA A 22 -8.81 -2.29 0.24
CA ALA A 22 -9.76 -2.51 1.35
C ALA A 22 -11.04 -3.23 0.91
N ARG A 23 -11.52 -3.01 -0.32
CA ARG A 23 -12.71 -3.68 -0.87
C ARG A 23 -12.45 -5.15 -1.20
N PHE A 24 -11.21 -5.49 -1.54
CA PHE A 24 -10.82 -6.85 -1.93
C PHE A 24 -10.83 -7.83 -0.75
N ARG A 25 -10.92 -7.30 0.49
CA ARG A 25 -11.04 -8.10 1.71
C ARG A 25 -12.26 -9.02 1.68
N PHE A 26 -13.31 -8.63 0.94
CA PHE A 26 -14.56 -9.37 0.84
C PHE A 26 -14.61 -10.34 -0.34
N VAL A 27 -13.58 -10.38 -1.20
CA VAL A 27 -13.57 -11.22 -2.41
C VAL A 27 -13.35 -12.69 -2.07
N CYS A 28 -12.33 -12.99 -1.25
CA CYS A 28 -12.07 -14.36 -0.82
C CYS A 28 -11.30 -14.40 0.52
N LYS A 29 -11.36 -15.55 1.20
CA LYS A 29 -10.67 -15.77 2.48
C LYS A 29 -9.14 -15.63 2.36
N ARG A 30 -8.58 -16.06 1.22
CA ARG A 30 -7.14 -16.03 0.93
C ARG A 30 -6.62 -14.58 0.90
N TRP A 31 -7.29 -13.68 0.19
CA TRP A 31 -6.91 -12.26 0.16
C TRP A 31 -7.16 -11.56 1.50
N ASN A 32 -8.26 -11.89 2.19
CA ASN A 32 -8.49 -11.38 3.55
C ASN A 32 -7.35 -11.79 4.50
N ALA A 33 -6.86 -13.04 4.42
CA ALA A 33 -5.74 -13.50 5.24
C ALA A 33 -4.45 -12.73 4.89
N LEU A 34 -4.16 -12.53 3.60
CA LEU A 34 -3.00 -11.76 3.13
C LEU A 34 -2.99 -10.32 3.67
N PHE A 35 -4.15 -9.65 3.72
CA PHE A 35 -4.22 -8.28 4.25
C PHE A 35 -3.98 -8.18 5.76
N ASN A 36 -4.02 -9.31 6.49
CA ASN A 36 -3.63 -9.38 7.89
C ASN A 36 -2.17 -9.85 8.07
N ASP A 37 -1.48 -10.22 6.99
CA ASP A 37 -0.07 -10.59 7.05
C ASP A 37 0.83 -9.36 7.16
N LYS A 38 1.69 -9.35 8.18
CA LYS A 38 2.56 -8.19 8.47
C LYS A 38 3.61 -7.96 7.39
N ARG A 39 4.11 -9.02 6.74
CA ARG A 39 5.11 -8.88 5.67
C ARG A 39 4.49 -8.22 4.45
N PHE A 40 3.29 -8.66 4.06
CA PHE A 40 2.54 -8.04 2.98
C PHE A 40 2.26 -6.56 3.26
N VAL A 41 1.74 -6.24 4.45
CA VAL A 41 1.45 -4.83 4.83
C VAL A 41 2.72 -3.97 4.80
N ASN A 42 3.83 -4.45 5.35
CA ASN A 42 5.10 -3.70 5.34
C ASN A 42 5.64 -3.49 3.92
N ASN A 43 5.55 -4.51 3.06
CA ASN A 43 5.94 -4.41 1.65
C ASN A 43 5.01 -3.48 0.86
N HIS A 44 3.73 -3.43 1.19
CA HIS A 44 2.79 -2.48 0.57
C HIS A 44 3.12 -1.04 0.99
N LEU A 45 3.34 -0.81 2.29
CA LEU A 45 3.69 0.51 2.83
C LEU A 45 5.02 1.04 2.33
N SER A 46 6.03 0.18 2.13
CA SER A 46 7.33 0.61 1.58
C SER A 46 7.23 1.10 0.13
N ARG A 47 6.17 0.70 -0.60
CA ARG A 47 5.87 1.17 -1.96
C ARG A 47 5.02 2.45 -1.96
N ALA A 48 4.44 2.83 -0.83
CA ALA A 48 3.72 4.09 -0.72
C ALA A 48 4.71 5.26 -0.74
N ARG A 49 4.27 6.41 -1.26
CA ARG A 49 5.09 7.62 -1.25
C ARG A 49 5.33 8.06 0.20
N PRO A 50 6.56 8.49 0.56
CA PRO A 50 6.82 9.04 1.88
C PRO A 50 5.89 10.23 2.16
N GLN A 51 5.10 10.13 3.24
CA GLN A 51 4.26 11.20 3.74
C GLN A 51 4.82 11.67 5.08
N PHE A 52 5.03 12.97 5.22
CA PHE A 52 5.45 13.56 6.48
C PHE A 52 4.23 13.99 7.28
N ILE A 53 4.22 13.61 8.56
CA ILE A 53 3.27 14.14 9.54
C ILE A 53 3.95 15.33 10.20
N LEU A 54 3.49 16.54 9.88
CA LEU A 54 3.99 17.77 10.48
C LEU A 54 3.05 18.22 11.59
N PHE A 55 3.63 18.58 12.72
CA PHE A 55 2.94 19.26 13.82
C PHE A 55 3.28 20.74 13.77
N VAL A 56 2.30 21.57 13.39
CA VAL A 56 2.48 23.03 13.30
C VAL A 56 1.38 23.69 14.12
N GLU A 57 1.76 24.45 15.16
CA GLU A 57 0.81 25.20 16.00
C GLU A 57 -0.40 24.35 16.47
N PHE A 58 -0.14 23.14 17.00
CA PHE A 58 -1.15 22.17 17.41
C PHE A 58 -2.02 21.55 16.30
N LYS A 59 -1.70 21.80 15.02
CA LYS A 59 -2.34 21.15 13.87
C LYS A 59 -1.48 20.00 13.33
N ILE A 60 -2.15 18.93 12.92
CA ILE A 60 -1.54 17.81 12.19
C ILE A 60 -1.78 18.02 10.70
N CYS A 61 -0.69 18.14 9.94
CA CYS A 61 -0.71 18.25 8.49
C CYS A 61 -0.01 17.03 7.88
N LEU A 62 -0.64 16.42 6.88
CA LEU A 62 -0.04 15.36 6.07
C LEU A 62 0.48 15.99 4.78
N VAL A 63 1.79 15.86 4.53
CA VAL A 63 2.45 16.49 3.39
C VAL A 63 3.14 15.43 2.53
N ASP A 64 2.77 15.37 1.25
CA ASP A 64 3.50 14.63 0.24
C ASP A 64 4.67 15.50 -0.27
N VAL A 65 5.90 14.99 -0.20
CA VAL A 65 7.07 15.66 -0.77
C VAL A 65 7.42 14.99 -2.09
N ASN A 66 7.40 15.75 -3.18
CA ASN A 66 7.93 15.25 -4.45
C ASN A 66 9.45 15.31 -4.39
N LEU A 67 10.12 14.15 -4.32
CA LEU A 67 11.59 14.05 -4.27
C LEU A 67 12.22 14.06 -5.67
N ASP A 68 11.40 14.07 -6.72
CA ASP A 68 11.85 14.33 -8.08
C ASP A 68 12.22 15.82 -8.16
N GLY A 69 13.47 16.13 -7.78
CA GLY A 69 14.04 17.46 -7.94
C GLY A 69 13.98 17.90 -9.42
N PRO A 70 14.16 19.19 -9.73
CA PRO A 70 14.28 19.61 -11.11
C PRO A 70 15.47 18.87 -11.75
N SER A 71 15.22 18.21 -12.88
CA SER A 71 16.26 17.55 -13.67
C SER A 71 17.28 18.60 -14.14
N ILE A 72 18.42 18.70 -13.44
CA ILE A 72 19.59 19.49 -13.85
C ILE A 72 20.85 18.71 -13.49
#